data_AF-A0A7G4RD27-F1
#
_entry.id   AF-A0A7G4RD27-F1
#
_cell.length_a   1.000
_cell.length_b   1.000
_cell.length_c   1.000
_cell.angle_alpha   90.00
_cell.angle_beta   90.00
_cell.angle_gamma   90.00
#
_symmetry.space_group_name_H-M   'P 1'
#
loop_
_entity.id
_entity.type
_entity.pdbx_description
1 polymer ?
#
loop_
_entity_poly.entity_id
_entity_poly.type
_entity_poly.pdbx_seq_one_letter_code
_entity_poly.pdbx_strand_id
1 'polypeptide(L)'
;MAFTRIFFLIVLFSVYGIQDIQAEETDQFTLPPGELQDIGPAASYRLYEVLEKSIAQTNAEIQMLLPRAKKSRHAATQLAARRKDTYIADLIYTNTGPGFPRWLRRLPKDSNPMMHKEVWPWKTVYWLVFSQSPLFVIGLAPTINMYGYHFGTDKLGHFFMMGHTYYKIYNYFLDHGKTTQQAHAAIVTYGQILEQTYLGTLINGVYSNADLAANYAGWKFYMNLAHSVNIGEQTLPPILVLNGDKWEFSKHVNEYNLLEPYISDNLNEAYNPCRYAFMRDQIRRQIKKRCTDWIKRKELTKQTVLAKLEETSRWHGEKYGHWLPADNAVTLDACFGGK
;
A
#
# COMPACT_ATOMS: atom_id res chain seq x y z
N MET A 1 -5.98 -26.44 21.80
CA MET A 1 -7.41 -26.06 21.71
C MET A 1 -7.69 -24.59 22.06
N ALA A 2 -6.87 -23.90 22.85
CA ALA A 2 -7.06 -22.47 23.14
C ALA A 2 -6.64 -21.53 21.98
N PHE A 3 -5.58 -21.87 21.24
CA PHE A 3 -5.10 -21.07 20.10
C PHE A 3 -6.09 -21.02 18.92
N THR A 4 -6.80 -22.11 18.66
CA THR A 4 -7.81 -22.18 17.59
C THR A 4 -9.00 -21.25 17.88
N ARG A 5 -9.39 -21.08 19.15
CA ARG A 5 -10.51 -20.20 19.54
C ARG A 5 -10.15 -18.72 19.50
N ILE A 6 -8.90 -18.36 19.77
CA ILE A 6 -8.43 -16.96 19.67
C ILE A 6 -8.33 -16.53 18.20
N PHE A 7 -7.89 -17.42 17.31
CA PHE A 7 -7.89 -17.17 15.87
C PHE A 7 -9.31 -16.93 15.33
N PHE A 8 -10.28 -17.77 15.72
CA PHE A 8 -11.68 -17.60 15.32
C PHE A 8 -12.33 -16.33 15.88
N LEU A 9 -11.96 -15.88 17.09
CA LEU A 9 -12.48 -14.63 17.66
C LEU A 9 -11.89 -13.38 16.98
N ILE A 10 -10.62 -13.41 16.58
CA ILE A 10 -10.01 -12.34 15.77
C ILE A 10 -10.69 -12.29 14.38
N VAL A 11 -10.94 -13.45 13.77
CA VAL A 11 -11.62 -13.60 12.47
C VAL A 11 -13.07 -13.12 12.52
N LEU A 12 -13.81 -13.35 13.62
CA LEU A 12 -15.20 -12.89 13.75
C LEU A 12 -15.32 -11.39 13.99
N PHE A 13 -14.37 -10.76 14.70
CA PHE A 13 -14.38 -9.31 14.90
C PHE A 13 -14.00 -8.52 13.65
N SER A 14 -13.29 -9.13 12.68
CA SER A 14 -13.06 -8.54 11.35
C SER A 14 -14.30 -8.51 10.44
N VAL A 15 -15.30 -9.38 10.68
CA VAL A 15 -16.50 -9.46 9.81
C VAL A 15 -17.51 -8.34 10.10
N TYR A 16 -17.57 -7.82 11.32
CA TYR A 16 -18.52 -6.75 11.69
C TYR A 16 -18.03 -5.33 11.39
N GLY A 17 -16.81 -5.15 10.88
CA GLY A 17 -16.27 -3.86 10.45
C GLY A 17 -16.49 -3.52 8.96
N ILE A 18 -17.06 -4.44 8.18
CA ILE A 18 -17.19 -4.31 6.73
C ILE A 18 -18.49 -3.55 6.40
N GLN A 19 -18.52 -2.25 6.68
CA GLN A 19 -19.59 -1.37 6.17
C GLN A 19 -19.12 -0.38 5.11
N ASP A 20 -17.84 -0.40 4.73
CA ASP A 20 -17.35 0.24 3.51
C ASP A 20 -16.83 -0.86 2.59
N ILE A 21 -17.66 -1.30 1.63
CA ILE A 21 -17.18 -2.15 0.52
C ILE A 21 -16.24 -1.28 -0.30
N GLN A 22 -14.96 -1.30 0.06
CA GLN A 22 -13.92 -0.64 -0.70
C GLN A 22 -13.61 -1.50 -1.93
N ALA A 23 -13.42 -0.84 -3.05
CA ALA A 23 -12.92 -1.44 -4.27
C ALA A 23 -11.58 -2.13 -3.99
N GLU A 24 -11.50 -3.45 -4.20
CA GLU A 24 -10.28 -4.24 -3.92
C GLU A 24 -9.37 -4.39 -5.14
N GLU A 25 -9.85 -4.07 -6.34
CA GLU A 25 -9.10 -4.31 -7.60
C GLU A 25 -9.18 -3.08 -8.51
N THR A 26 -8.18 -2.88 -9.36
CA THR A 26 -8.19 -1.81 -10.37
C THR A 26 -8.04 -2.40 -11.78
N ASP A 27 -8.36 -1.62 -12.82
CA ASP A 27 -8.06 -1.98 -14.20
C ASP A 27 -7.05 -0.99 -14.74
N GLN A 28 -5.78 -1.36 -14.60
CA GLN A 28 -4.67 -0.54 -15.09
C GLN A 28 -4.21 -0.92 -16.50
N PHE A 29 -4.73 -2.02 -17.05
CA PHE A 29 -4.49 -2.37 -18.45
C PHE A 29 -5.27 -1.44 -19.38
N THR A 30 -6.38 -0.85 -18.91
CA THR A 30 -7.08 0.23 -19.60
C THR A 30 -6.41 1.57 -19.27
N LEU A 31 -5.69 2.15 -20.24
CA LEU A 31 -5.05 3.44 -20.05
C LEU A 31 -6.08 4.58 -19.95
N PRO A 32 -5.88 5.57 -19.07
CA PRO A 32 -6.69 6.79 -19.07
C PRO A 32 -6.73 7.45 -20.45
N PRO A 33 -7.82 8.11 -20.87
CA PRO A 33 -7.93 8.70 -22.21
C PRO A 33 -6.94 9.86 -22.47
N GLY A 34 -6.48 10.51 -21.39
CA GLY A 34 -5.47 11.57 -21.41
C GLY A 34 -4.56 11.47 -20.19
N GLU A 35 -3.71 12.47 -19.99
CA GLU A 35 -2.85 12.52 -18.80
C GLU A 35 -3.68 12.78 -17.53
N LEU A 36 -3.28 12.13 -16.45
CA LEU A 36 -3.83 12.39 -15.13
C LEU A 36 -3.00 13.45 -14.43
N GLN A 37 -3.67 14.33 -13.67
CA GLN A 37 -2.98 15.26 -12.77
C GLN A 37 -2.06 14.47 -11.84
N ASP A 38 -0.80 14.88 -11.74
CA ASP A 38 0.11 14.35 -10.72
C ASP A 38 -0.31 14.89 -9.36
N ILE A 39 -0.91 14.03 -8.54
CA ILE A 39 -1.36 14.39 -7.19
C ILE A 39 -0.30 14.11 -6.12
N GLY A 40 0.87 13.58 -6.48
CA GLY A 40 1.95 13.20 -5.57
C GLY A 40 2.32 14.32 -4.61
N PRO A 41 2.74 15.50 -5.10
CA PRO A 41 3.12 16.62 -4.24
C PRO A 41 2.02 17.09 -3.30
N ALA A 42 0.78 17.18 -3.78
CA ALA A 42 -0.36 17.57 -2.96
C ALA A 42 -0.69 16.51 -1.89
N ALA A 43 -0.58 15.23 -2.24
CA ALA A 43 -0.78 14.12 -1.30
C ALA A 43 0.29 14.13 -0.19
N SER A 44 1.56 14.29 -0.53
CA SER A 44 2.63 14.39 0.48
C SER A 44 2.42 15.56 1.42
N TYR A 45 2.02 16.72 0.90
CA TYR A 45 1.77 17.89 1.74
C TYR A 45 0.63 17.63 2.74
N ARG A 46 -0.47 16.99 2.29
CA ARG A 46 -1.56 16.61 3.18
C ARG A 46 -1.14 15.59 4.24
N LEU A 47 -0.30 14.63 3.89
CA LEU A 47 0.26 13.69 4.85
C LEU A 47 1.17 14.39 5.85
N TYR A 48 1.98 15.36 5.39
CA TYR A 48 2.81 16.19 6.25
C TYR A 48 1.97 16.94 7.30
N GLU A 49 0.84 17.54 6.91
CA GLU A 49 -0.10 18.18 7.85
C GLU A 49 -0.63 17.18 8.91
N VAL A 50 -0.90 15.94 8.51
CA VAL A 50 -1.33 14.86 9.42
C VAL A 50 -0.22 14.49 10.43
N LEU A 51 1.03 14.39 9.95
CA LEU A 51 2.19 14.13 10.80
C LEU A 51 2.42 15.29 11.76
N GLU A 52 2.39 16.53 11.29
CA GLU A 52 2.56 17.73 12.11
C GLU A 52 1.53 17.77 13.25
N LYS A 53 0.25 17.51 12.95
CA LYS A 53 -0.79 17.41 13.96
C LYS A 53 -0.52 16.31 14.99
N SER A 54 -0.07 15.14 14.54
CA SER A 54 0.22 13.99 15.40
C SER A 54 1.42 14.26 16.32
N ILE A 55 2.45 14.94 15.80
CA ILE A 55 3.62 15.40 16.55
C ILE A 55 3.21 16.45 17.60
N ALA A 56 2.44 17.46 17.19
CA ALA A 56 1.97 18.51 18.09
C ALA A 56 1.15 17.94 19.26
N GLN A 57 0.24 17.01 18.97
CA GLN A 57 -0.51 16.29 19.99
C GLN A 57 0.40 15.52 20.94
N THR A 58 1.32 14.71 20.40
CA THR A 58 2.23 13.89 21.21
C THR A 58 3.12 14.76 22.10
N ASN A 59 3.64 15.86 21.58
CA ASN A 59 4.46 16.81 22.33
C ASN A 59 3.66 17.50 23.44
N ALA A 60 2.42 17.91 23.19
CA ALA A 60 1.56 18.48 24.22
C ALA A 60 1.29 17.47 25.35
N GLU A 61 1.04 16.21 25.01
CA GLU A 61 0.86 15.13 25.99
C GLU A 61 2.13 14.90 26.83
N ILE A 62 3.31 14.88 26.20
CA ILE A 62 4.59 14.77 26.90
C ILE A 62 4.76 15.91 27.90
N GLN A 63 4.55 17.16 27.48
CA GLN A 63 4.70 18.33 28.37
C GLN A 63 3.76 18.28 29.58
N MET A 64 2.51 17.82 29.39
CA MET A 64 1.57 17.62 30.49
C MET A 64 1.99 16.50 31.45
N LEU A 65 2.62 15.44 30.93
CA LEU A 65 3.02 14.27 31.72
C LEU A 65 4.32 14.48 32.49
N LEU A 66 5.25 15.31 32.00
CA LEU A 66 6.55 15.58 32.63
C LEU A 66 6.49 15.90 34.14
N PRO A 67 5.71 16.89 34.62
CA PRO A 67 5.64 17.18 36.05
C PRO A 67 4.94 16.07 36.83
N ARG A 68 3.96 15.39 36.21
CA ARG A 68 3.16 14.32 36.84
C ARG A 68 3.96 13.02 37.02
N ALA A 69 4.85 12.72 36.07
CA ALA A 69 5.70 11.54 36.08
C ALA A 69 6.63 11.48 37.31
N LYS A 70 7.02 12.65 37.86
CA LYS A 70 7.80 12.74 39.10
C LYS A 70 7.07 12.24 40.33
N LYS A 71 5.73 12.22 40.31
CA LYS A 71 4.87 11.91 41.47
C LYS A 71 3.99 10.67 41.26
N SER A 72 3.90 10.14 40.05
CA SER A 72 3.01 9.03 39.71
C SER A 72 3.67 8.05 38.74
N ARG A 73 3.75 6.79 39.17
CA ARG A 73 4.23 5.68 38.33
C ARG A 73 3.39 5.49 37.07
N HIS A 74 2.08 5.73 37.18
CA HIS A 74 1.17 5.67 36.03
C HIS A 74 1.50 6.77 35.01
N ALA A 75 1.70 8.02 35.46
CA ALA A 75 2.10 9.11 34.58
C ALA A 75 3.50 8.87 33.95
N ALA A 76 4.43 8.30 34.71
CA ALA A 76 5.74 7.91 34.18
C ALA A 76 5.63 6.83 33.07
N THR A 77 4.73 5.86 33.25
CA THR A 77 4.46 4.82 32.24
C THR A 77 3.83 5.41 30.98
N GLN A 78 2.86 6.32 31.12
CA GLN A 78 2.29 7.04 29.97
C GLN A 78 3.35 7.88 29.24
N LEU A 79 4.18 8.61 29.98
CA LEU A 79 5.26 9.41 29.39
C LEU A 79 6.23 8.53 28.60
N ALA A 80 6.65 7.40 29.17
CA ALA A 80 7.49 6.43 28.48
C ALA A 80 6.84 5.91 27.19
N ALA A 81 5.52 5.69 27.19
CA ALA A 81 4.80 5.29 25.99
C ALA A 81 4.81 6.37 24.90
N ARG A 82 4.63 7.65 25.24
CA ARG A 82 4.64 8.77 24.26
C ARG A 82 6.01 9.02 23.63
N ARG A 83 7.08 8.55 24.29
CA ARG A 83 8.45 8.57 23.77
C ARG A 83 8.76 7.39 22.85
N LYS A 84 7.88 6.39 22.76
CA LYS A 84 8.07 5.26 21.83
C LYS A 84 7.60 5.64 20.43
N ASP A 85 8.35 5.16 19.44
CA ASP A 85 8.00 5.21 18.03
C ASP A 85 6.65 4.55 17.72
N THR A 86 6.32 3.44 18.40
CA THR A 86 5.06 2.73 18.22
C THR A 86 3.84 3.59 18.56
N TYR A 87 3.95 4.48 19.55
CA TYR A 87 2.85 5.39 19.91
C TYR A 87 2.57 6.40 18.80
N ILE A 88 3.61 7.06 18.28
CA ILE A 88 3.45 8.08 17.24
C ILE A 88 3.01 7.44 15.91
N ALA A 89 3.50 6.23 15.58
CA ALA A 89 3.04 5.46 14.43
C ALA A 89 1.54 5.09 14.53
N ASP A 90 1.08 4.61 15.70
CA ASP A 90 -0.34 4.31 15.95
C ASP A 90 -1.22 5.55 15.87
N LEU A 91 -0.75 6.70 16.39
CA LEU A 91 -1.46 7.97 16.31
C LEU A 91 -1.56 8.49 14.87
N ILE A 92 -0.47 8.40 14.10
CA ILE A 92 -0.46 8.75 12.68
C ILE A 92 -1.45 7.88 11.92
N TYR A 93 -1.44 6.55 12.12
CA TYR A 93 -2.42 5.66 11.51
C TYR A 93 -3.87 6.03 11.87
N THR A 94 -4.12 6.35 13.14
CA THR A 94 -5.45 6.80 13.60
C THR A 94 -5.91 8.05 12.87
N ASN A 95 -4.98 8.97 12.58
CA ASN A 95 -5.27 10.22 11.87
C ASN A 95 -5.34 10.04 10.34
N THR A 96 -4.62 9.09 9.75
CA THR A 96 -4.74 8.76 8.32
C THR A 96 -6.04 7.99 8.03
N GLY A 97 -6.44 7.14 8.97
CA GLY A 97 -7.64 6.31 8.91
C GLY A 97 -7.47 5.04 8.06
N PRO A 98 -8.41 4.08 8.18
CA PRO A 98 -8.42 2.89 7.35
C PRO A 98 -8.87 3.19 5.91
N GLY A 99 -8.42 2.38 4.97
CA GLY A 99 -8.87 2.42 3.59
C GLY A 99 -8.43 3.64 2.80
N PHE A 100 -9.22 4.06 1.79
CA PHE A 100 -8.86 5.26 1.01
C PHE A 100 -8.71 6.48 1.92
N PRO A 101 -7.51 7.09 2.02
CA PRO A 101 -7.24 8.03 3.08
C PRO A 101 -8.12 9.27 3.00
N ARG A 102 -8.85 9.56 4.09
CA ARG A 102 -9.84 10.67 4.11
C ARG A 102 -9.19 12.03 3.85
N TRP A 103 -7.92 12.18 4.19
CA TRP A 103 -7.13 13.38 3.96
C TRP A 103 -6.82 13.64 2.47
N LEU A 104 -7.02 12.68 1.58
CA LEU A 104 -6.92 12.85 0.12
C LEU A 104 -8.21 13.34 -0.55
N ARG A 105 -9.33 13.43 0.16
CA ARG A 105 -10.65 13.75 -0.45
C ARG A 105 -10.78 15.21 -0.93
N ARG A 106 -9.83 16.09 -0.59
CA ARG A 106 -9.86 17.54 -0.90
C ARG A 106 -8.50 18.04 -1.41
N LEU A 107 -8.06 17.49 -2.54
CA LEU A 107 -6.88 17.99 -3.23
C LEU A 107 -7.26 19.13 -4.20
N PRO A 108 -6.30 20.04 -4.51
CA PRO A 108 -6.50 21.07 -5.52
C PRO A 108 -6.84 20.43 -6.86
N LYS A 109 -7.88 20.94 -7.53
CA LYS A 109 -8.27 20.51 -8.86
C LYS A 109 -7.43 21.26 -9.89
N ASP A 110 -6.86 20.52 -10.84
CA ASP A 110 -6.28 21.07 -12.06
C ASP A 110 -7.25 20.88 -13.25
N SER A 111 -6.83 21.37 -14.41
CA SER A 111 -7.39 21.12 -15.74
C SER A 111 -7.42 19.64 -16.12
N ASN A 112 -6.41 18.88 -15.71
CA ASN A 112 -6.36 17.43 -15.93
C ASN A 112 -7.19 16.67 -14.87
N PRO A 113 -7.83 15.54 -15.25
CA PRO A 113 -8.56 14.71 -14.29
C PRO A 113 -7.60 14.10 -13.26
N MET A 114 -8.01 14.08 -11.98
CA MET A 114 -7.23 13.45 -10.91
C MET A 114 -7.29 11.93 -10.92
N MET A 115 -8.42 11.37 -11.37
CA MET A 115 -8.72 9.95 -11.27
C MET A 115 -9.33 9.46 -12.58
N HIS A 116 -9.00 8.24 -12.98
CA HIS A 116 -9.65 7.57 -14.09
C HIS A 116 -10.24 6.23 -13.66
N LYS A 117 -11.52 6.04 -13.96
CA LYS A 117 -12.19 4.76 -13.88
C LYS A 117 -13.02 4.59 -15.14
N GLU A 118 -12.84 3.49 -15.83
CA GLU A 118 -13.69 3.19 -16.98
C GLU A 118 -15.11 2.87 -16.50
N VAL A 119 -16.08 3.61 -17.06
CA VAL A 119 -17.49 3.55 -16.65
C VAL A 119 -18.19 2.39 -17.32
N TRP A 120 -17.76 2.05 -18.54
CA TRP A 120 -18.41 1.03 -19.35
C TRP A 120 -17.80 -0.35 -19.08
N PRO A 121 -18.56 -1.34 -18.56
CA PRO A 121 -18.02 -2.66 -18.22
C PRO A 121 -17.36 -3.39 -19.40
N TRP A 122 -17.82 -3.16 -20.63
CA TRP A 122 -17.22 -3.77 -21.83
C TRP A 122 -15.91 -3.12 -22.28
N LYS A 123 -15.55 -1.99 -21.67
CA LYS A 123 -14.27 -1.30 -21.85
C LYS A 123 -13.29 -1.57 -20.71
N THR A 124 -13.54 -2.55 -19.83
CA THR A 124 -12.55 -3.04 -18.85
C THR A 124 -11.95 -4.39 -19.25
N VAL A 125 -10.81 -4.78 -18.66
CA VAL A 125 -10.24 -6.14 -18.86
C VAL A 125 -11.12 -7.24 -18.29
N TYR A 126 -12.07 -6.87 -17.46
CA TYR A 126 -13.02 -7.76 -16.81
C TYR A 126 -14.30 -7.97 -17.62
N TRP A 127 -14.37 -7.49 -18.86
CA TRP A 127 -15.53 -7.75 -19.71
C TRP A 127 -15.77 -9.25 -19.95
N LEU A 128 -16.96 -9.72 -19.56
CA LEU A 128 -17.37 -11.13 -19.57
C LEU A 128 -16.44 -12.03 -18.73
N VAL A 129 -15.86 -11.48 -17.68
CA VAL A 129 -15.10 -12.22 -16.69
C VAL A 129 -16.01 -12.51 -15.49
N PHE A 130 -16.27 -13.78 -15.24
CA PHE A 130 -17.02 -14.29 -14.10
C PHE A 130 -16.02 -14.77 -13.05
N SER A 131 -15.88 -13.98 -11.98
CA SER A 131 -15.11 -14.38 -10.80
C SER A 131 -16.02 -15.13 -9.82
N GLN A 132 -15.41 -15.69 -8.77
CA GLN A 132 -16.13 -16.31 -7.66
C GLN A 132 -17.01 -15.30 -6.89
N SER A 133 -16.74 -14.00 -7.06
CA SER A 133 -17.51 -12.92 -6.47
C SER A 133 -17.70 -11.77 -7.47
N PRO A 134 -18.72 -11.84 -8.36
CA PRO A 134 -18.87 -10.95 -9.51
C PRO A 134 -19.02 -9.46 -9.13
N LEU A 135 -19.55 -9.17 -7.95
CA LEU A 135 -19.73 -7.81 -7.44
C LEU A 135 -18.41 -7.09 -7.17
N PHE A 136 -17.35 -7.82 -6.80
CA PHE A 136 -16.03 -7.24 -6.49
C PHE A 136 -15.30 -6.78 -7.75
N VAL A 137 -15.48 -7.49 -8.86
CA VAL A 137 -14.88 -7.15 -10.17
C VAL A 137 -15.57 -5.94 -10.83
N ILE A 138 -16.82 -5.64 -10.45
CA ILE A 138 -17.57 -4.48 -10.94
C ILE A 138 -17.22 -3.21 -10.15
N GLY A 139 -16.77 -3.36 -8.91
CA GLY A 139 -16.37 -2.29 -8.01
C GLY A 139 -14.94 -1.80 -8.18
N LEU A 140 -14.44 -1.54 -9.40
CA LEU A 140 -13.02 -1.19 -9.61
C LEU A 140 -12.61 0.13 -8.94
N ALA A 141 -11.40 0.16 -8.39
CA ALA A 141 -10.78 1.36 -7.86
C ALA A 141 -10.26 2.25 -9.01
N PRO A 142 -10.49 3.57 -8.98
CA PRO A 142 -9.91 4.48 -9.97
C PRO A 142 -8.38 4.44 -9.97
N THR A 143 -7.78 4.57 -11.15
CA THR A 143 -6.35 4.85 -11.31
C THR A 143 -6.07 6.33 -11.03
N ILE A 144 -4.98 6.59 -10.31
CA ILE A 144 -4.40 7.91 -10.05
C ILE A 144 -2.98 7.99 -10.58
N ASN A 145 -2.42 9.19 -10.66
CA ASN A 145 -1.01 9.46 -10.95
C ASN A 145 -0.35 10.15 -9.76
N MET A 146 0.72 9.56 -9.22
CA MET A 146 1.56 10.19 -8.20
C MET A 146 3.02 10.04 -8.60
N TYR A 147 3.73 11.16 -8.76
CA TYR A 147 5.14 11.20 -9.14
C TYR A 147 5.42 10.50 -10.48
N GLY A 148 4.48 10.59 -11.42
CA GLY A 148 4.52 9.89 -12.71
C GLY A 148 4.10 8.41 -12.67
N TYR A 149 3.94 7.81 -11.49
CA TYR A 149 3.51 6.43 -11.33
C TYR A 149 2.00 6.31 -11.30
N HIS A 150 1.47 5.32 -12.03
CA HIS A 150 0.03 5.09 -12.16
C HIS A 150 -0.37 3.85 -11.35
N PHE A 151 -1.31 3.98 -10.43
CA PHE A 151 -1.81 2.88 -9.58
C PHE A 151 -3.24 3.11 -9.13
N GLY A 152 -3.91 2.03 -8.70
CA GLY A 152 -5.27 2.10 -8.16
C GLY A 152 -5.32 2.79 -6.80
N THR A 153 -6.39 3.56 -6.52
CA THR A 153 -6.56 4.26 -5.23
C THR A 153 -6.61 3.32 -4.02
N ASP A 154 -7.02 2.08 -4.24
CA ASP A 154 -7.03 0.99 -3.26
C ASP A 154 -5.64 0.70 -2.69
N LYS A 155 -4.57 0.84 -3.49
CA LYS A 155 -3.19 0.65 -3.04
C LYS A 155 -2.79 1.62 -1.92
N LEU A 156 -3.40 2.80 -1.85
CA LEU A 156 -3.20 3.72 -0.71
C LEU A 156 -3.84 3.18 0.56
N GLY A 157 -4.98 2.50 0.46
CA GLY A 157 -5.58 1.80 1.59
C GLY A 157 -4.66 0.71 2.12
N HIS A 158 -4.10 -0.11 1.22
CA HIS A 158 -3.08 -1.12 1.55
C HIS A 158 -1.84 -0.48 2.20
N PHE A 159 -1.33 0.60 1.63
CA PHE A 159 -0.18 1.34 2.16
C PHE A 159 -0.37 1.75 3.63
N PHE A 160 -1.47 2.42 3.97
CA PHE A 160 -1.66 2.92 5.34
C PHE A 160 -2.16 1.83 6.29
N MET A 161 -3.17 1.05 5.89
CA MET A 161 -3.81 0.07 6.78
C MET A 161 -2.98 -1.21 6.95
N MET A 162 -2.62 -1.83 5.84
CA MET A 162 -1.86 -3.07 5.88
C MET A 162 -0.38 -2.81 6.17
N GLY A 163 0.17 -1.69 5.71
CA GLY A 163 1.51 -1.24 6.12
C GLY A 163 1.64 -1.04 7.63
N HIS A 164 0.64 -0.42 8.27
CA HIS A 164 0.60 -0.29 9.74
C HIS A 164 0.50 -1.66 10.44
N THR A 165 -0.32 -2.55 9.88
CA THR A 165 -0.46 -3.92 10.39
C THR A 165 0.87 -4.68 10.31
N TYR A 166 1.61 -4.56 9.20
CA TYR A 166 2.93 -5.16 9.04
C TYR A 166 3.92 -4.57 10.03
N TYR A 167 3.91 -3.24 10.24
CA TYR A 167 4.74 -2.58 11.25
C TYR A 167 4.48 -3.15 12.66
N LYS A 168 3.22 -3.36 13.03
CA LYS A 168 2.86 -3.95 14.34
C LYS A 168 3.32 -5.40 14.48
N ILE A 169 3.12 -6.21 13.45
CA ILE A 169 3.56 -7.61 13.43
C ILE A 169 5.09 -7.68 13.53
N TYR A 170 5.80 -6.85 12.75
CA TYR A 170 7.26 -6.78 12.73
C TYR A 170 7.80 -6.44 14.13
N ASN A 171 7.32 -5.36 14.75
CA ASN A 171 7.74 -4.97 16.10
C ASN A 171 7.36 -5.99 17.16
N TYR A 172 6.19 -6.62 17.05
CA TYR A 172 5.81 -7.71 17.95
C TYR A 172 6.87 -8.83 17.93
N PHE A 173 7.33 -9.25 16.75
CA PHE A 173 8.35 -10.29 16.68
C PHE A 173 9.71 -9.83 17.22
N LEU A 174 10.11 -8.59 16.98
CA LEU A 174 11.34 -8.03 17.57
C LEU A 174 11.28 -7.99 19.10
N ASP A 175 10.16 -7.53 19.66
CA ASP A 175 9.92 -7.48 21.11
C ASP A 175 9.94 -8.88 21.76
N HIS A 176 9.70 -9.94 20.97
CA HIS A 176 9.76 -11.34 21.39
C HIS A 176 11.09 -12.02 21.00
N GLY A 177 12.15 -11.24 20.79
CA GLY A 177 13.52 -11.72 20.61
C GLY A 177 13.78 -12.36 19.26
N LYS A 178 12.92 -12.16 18.25
CA LYS A 178 13.23 -12.56 16.88
C LYS A 178 14.22 -11.60 16.24
N THR A 179 15.03 -12.14 15.34
CA THR A 179 15.92 -11.32 14.49
C THR A 179 15.11 -10.50 13.50
N THR A 180 15.72 -9.42 12.98
CA THR A 180 15.14 -8.60 11.90
C THR A 180 14.76 -9.43 10.69
N GLN A 181 15.59 -10.40 10.30
CA GLN A 181 15.32 -11.31 9.19
C GLN A 181 14.10 -12.22 9.46
N GLN A 182 13.94 -12.72 10.68
CA GLN A 182 12.78 -13.54 11.07
C GLN A 182 11.49 -12.70 11.12
N ALA A 183 11.54 -11.49 11.70
CA ALA A 183 10.41 -10.58 11.75
C ALA A 183 9.99 -10.15 10.33
N HIS A 184 10.96 -9.88 9.45
CA HIS A 184 10.75 -9.58 8.04
C HIS A 184 10.10 -10.75 7.29
N ALA A 185 10.64 -11.97 7.45
CA ALA A 185 10.05 -13.16 6.84
C ALA A 185 8.60 -13.39 7.32
N ALA A 186 8.30 -13.07 8.58
CA ALA A 186 6.96 -13.21 9.13
C ALA A 186 5.94 -12.26 8.48
N ILE A 187 6.28 -10.98 8.26
CA ILE A 187 5.36 -10.04 7.59
C ILE A 187 5.16 -10.39 6.12
N VAL A 188 6.21 -10.84 5.42
CA VAL A 188 6.09 -11.30 4.03
C VAL A 188 5.18 -12.53 3.95
N THR A 189 5.40 -13.52 4.82
CA THR A 189 4.56 -14.72 4.88
C THR A 189 3.11 -14.39 5.22
N TYR A 190 2.90 -13.46 6.17
CA TYR A 190 1.57 -12.98 6.54
C TYR A 190 0.84 -12.36 5.34
N GLY A 191 1.53 -11.52 4.56
CA GLY A 191 0.99 -10.97 3.31
C GLY A 191 0.55 -12.04 2.33
N GLN A 192 1.43 -13.00 2.04
CA GLN A 192 1.14 -14.08 1.12
C GLN A 192 -0.07 -14.91 1.56
N ILE A 193 -0.20 -15.18 2.87
CA ILE A 193 -1.35 -15.91 3.42
C ILE A 193 -2.64 -15.10 3.24
N LEU A 194 -2.62 -13.79 3.52
CA LEU A 194 -3.82 -12.95 3.36
C LEU A 194 -4.29 -12.88 1.91
N GLU A 195 -3.38 -12.68 0.96
CA GLU A 195 -3.69 -12.66 -0.47
C GLU A 195 -4.13 -14.03 -1.01
N GLN A 196 -3.66 -15.13 -0.41
CA GLN A 196 -4.14 -16.48 -0.75
C GLN A 196 -5.51 -16.78 -0.14
N THR A 197 -5.87 -16.09 0.94
CA THR A 197 -7.10 -16.35 1.70
C THR A 197 -8.06 -15.18 1.61
N TYR A 198 -8.08 -14.32 2.62
CA TYR A 198 -9.18 -13.43 2.92
C TYR A 198 -9.27 -12.18 2.03
N LEU A 199 -8.15 -11.68 1.49
CA LEU A 199 -8.15 -10.47 0.67
C LEU A 199 -8.04 -10.75 -0.83
N GLY A 200 -7.86 -12.02 -1.22
CA GLY A 200 -7.55 -12.38 -2.59
C GLY A 200 -8.13 -13.73 -3.03
N THR A 201 -7.26 -14.71 -3.27
CA THR A 201 -7.55 -15.88 -4.12
C THR A 201 -8.73 -16.71 -3.64
N LEU A 202 -8.98 -16.82 -2.34
CA LEU A 202 -10.10 -17.62 -1.82
C LEU A 202 -11.44 -16.87 -1.91
N ILE A 203 -11.45 -15.53 -1.87
CA ILE A 203 -12.67 -14.72 -1.88
C ILE A 203 -13.00 -14.22 -3.28
N ASN A 204 -12.04 -13.59 -3.96
CA ASN A 204 -12.24 -12.96 -5.27
C ASN A 204 -11.53 -13.70 -6.41
N GLY A 205 -10.63 -14.64 -6.09
CA GLY A 205 -9.87 -15.44 -7.06
C GLY A 205 -8.63 -14.74 -7.63
N VAL A 206 -8.24 -13.59 -7.08
CA VAL A 206 -7.12 -12.76 -7.51
C VAL A 206 -6.04 -12.76 -6.42
N TYR A 207 -4.78 -12.82 -6.82
CA TYR A 207 -3.63 -12.63 -5.94
C TYR A 207 -2.88 -11.42 -6.45
N SER A 208 -2.90 -10.33 -5.70
CA SER A 208 -2.42 -9.03 -6.17
C SER A 208 -1.01 -8.76 -5.69
N ASN A 209 -0.05 -8.82 -6.63
CA ASN A 209 1.33 -8.46 -6.32
C ASN A 209 1.45 -6.96 -6.02
N ALA A 210 0.62 -6.12 -6.63
CA ALA A 210 0.61 -4.68 -6.35
C ALA A 210 0.09 -4.36 -4.93
N ASP A 211 -0.86 -5.13 -4.40
CA ASP A 211 -1.30 -4.98 -3.00
C ASP A 211 -0.23 -5.40 -2.01
N LEU A 212 0.48 -6.51 -2.26
CA LEU A 212 1.62 -6.90 -1.44
C LEU A 212 2.73 -5.85 -1.46
N ALA A 213 3.01 -5.26 -2.63
CA ALA A 213 3.96 -4.17 -2.74
C ALA A 213 3.50 -2.93 -1.98
N ALA A 214 2.22 -2.58 -2.04
CA ALA A 214 1.64 -1.48 -1.28
C ALA A 214 1.74 -1.69 0.23
N ASN A 215 1.39 -2.90 0.72
CA ASN A 215 1.54 -3.29 2.12
C ASN A 215 3.01 -3.13 2.58
N TYR A 216 3.94 -3.58 1.75
CA TYR A 216 5.37 -3.54 2.04
C TYR A 216 5.95 -2.12 2.03
N ALA A 217 5.57 -1.31 1.05
CA ALA A 217 5.93 0.10 0.97
C ALA A 217 5.39 0.87 2.20
N GLY A 218 4.15 0.57 2.60
CA GLY A 218 3.55 1.10 3.82
C GLY A 218 4.30 0.71 5.08
N TRP A 219 4.71 -0.57 5.21
CA TRP A 219 5.55 -1.02 6.32
C TRP A 219 6.87 -0.24 6.38
N LYS A 220 7.53 -0.04 5.24
CA LYS A 220 8.76 0.75 5.14
C LYS A 220 8.54 2.20 5.55
N PHE A 221 7.42 2.80 5.17
CA PHE A 221 7.05 4.14 5.62
C PHE A 221 6.89 4.21 7.15
N TYR A 222 6.13 3.28 7.76
CA TYR A 222 5.95 3.26 9.21
C TYR A 222 7.26 3.00 9.97
N MET A 223 8.14 2.14 9.44
CA MET A 223 9.50 1.99 9.98
C MET A 223 10.29 3.30 9.85
N ASN A 224 10.19 3.98 8.70
CA ASN A 224 10.94 5.22 8.45
C ASN A 224 10.45 6.41 9.28
N LEU A 225 9.27 6.34 9.90
CA LEU A 225 8.82 7.39 10.82
C LEU A 225 9.84 7.65 11.92
N ALA A 226 10.50 6.63 12.46
CA ALA A 226 11.44 6.78 13.57
C ALA A 226 12.80 6.09 13.35
N HIS A 227 12.94 5.29 12.29
CA HIS A 227 14.18 4.55 11.99
C HIS A 227 14.71 4.87 10.60
N SER A 228 16.01 4.69 10.39
CA SER A 228 16.53 4.70 9.02
C SER A 228 16.07 3.45 8.28
N VAL A 229 15.73 3.58 6.99
CA VAL A 229 15.35 2.44 6.15
C VAL A 229 16.15 2.44 4.86
N ASN A 230 16.42 1.26 4.33
CA ASN A 230 16.98 1.12 2.99
C ASN A 230 15.83 0.99 1.98
N ILE A 231 15.93 1.74 0.88
CA ILE A 231 15.09 1.65 -0.31
C ILE A 231 16.02 1.63 -1.52
N GLY A 232 16.21 0.44 -2.10
CA GLY A 232 17.19 0.22 -3.16
C GLY A 232 18.59 0.50 -2.66
N GLU A 233 19.32 1.36 -3.37
CA GLU A 233 20.69 1.75 -3.01
C GLU A 233 20.73 2.91 -1.99
N GLN A 234 19.58 3.50 -1.67
CA GLN A 234 19.49 4.66 -0.79
C GLN A 234 19.13 4.26 0.64
N THR A 235 19.84 4.84 1.61
CA THR A 235 19.44 4.82 3.02
C THR A 235 18.74 6.12 3.35
N LEU A 236 17.44 6.05 3.66
CA LEU A 236 16.67 7.19 4.10
C LEU A 236 16.80 7.36 5.61
N PRO A 237 17.14 8.56 6.12
CA PRO A 237 17.13 8.84 7.55
C PRO A 237 15.69 8.88 8.09
N PRO A 238 15.49 8.74 9.41
CA PRO A 238 14.15 8.75 10.01
C PRO A 238 13.42 10.06 9.74
N ILE A 239 12.14 10.01 9.43
CA ILE A 239 11.31 11.19 9.17
C ILE A 239 11.18 12.03 10.46
N LEU A 240 11.05 11.37 11.61
CA LEU A 240 10.89 12.00 12.92
C LEU A 240 12.00 11.59 13.86
N VAL A 241 12.46 12.54 14.66
CA VAL A 241 13.45 12.31 15.74
C VAL A 241 12.90 12.80 17.06
N LEU A 242 13.18 12.05 18.13
CA LEU A 242 12.90 12.47 19.49
C LEU A 242 14.12 13.20 20.07
N ASN A 243 14.07 14.53 20.09
CA ASN A 243 15.11 15.37 20.66
C ASN A 243 14.73 15.77 22.09
N GLY A 244 15.27 15.02 23.05
CA GLY A 244 14.89 15.11 24.46
C GLY A 244 13.44 14.64 24.67
N ASP A 245 12.55 15.58 24.95
CA ASP A 245 11.11 15.34 25.20
C ASP A 245 10.21 15.93 24.11
N LYS A 246 10.78 16.08 22.91
CA LYS A 246 10.11 16.70 21.78
C LYS A 246 10.37 15.91 20.51
N TRP A 247 9.30 15.39 19.92
CA TRP A 247 9.32 14.87 18.56
C TRP A 247 9.37 16.03 17.57
N GLU A 248 10.21 15.91 16.56
CA GLU A 248 10.31 16.87 15.46
C GLU A 248 10.65 16.19 14.14
N PHE A 249 10.33 16.85 13.03
CA PHE A 249 10.76 16.41 11.72
C PHE A 249 12.28 16.52 11.60
N SER A 250 12.89 15.51 10.97
CA SER A 250 14.28 15.58 10.56
C SER A 250 14.48 16.64 9.47
N LYS A 251 15.67 17.25 9.44
CA LYS A 251 15.99 18.39 8.55
C LYS A 251 15.88 18.09 7.05
N HIS A 252 15.99 16.82 6.65
CA HIS A 252 15.92 16.41 5.24
C HIS A 252 14.48 16.21 4.74
N VAL A 253 13.49 16.20 5.62
CA VAL A 253 12.10 15.99 5.24
C VAL A 253 11.63 17.20 4.43
N ASN A 254 11.04 16.93 3.28
CA ASN A 254 10.36 17.92 2.44
C ASN A 254 8.88 17.53 2.32
N GLU A 255 8.03 18.50 2.59
CA GLU A 255 6.58 18.33 2.68
C GLU A 255 5.93 17.94 1.35
N TYR A 256 6.57 18.20 0.21
CA TYR A 256 6.03 17.89 -1.13
C TYR A 256 6.52 16.55 -1.70
N ASN A 257 7.51 15.91 -1.10
CA ASN A 257 8.04 14.63 -1.60
C ASN A 257 8.06 13.51 -0.54
N LEU A 258 7.39 13.70 0.59
CA LEU A 258 7.34 12.75 1.70
C LEU A 258 7.01 11.30 1.29
N LEU A 259 6.08 11.12 0.34
CA LEU A 259 5.67 9.80 -0.16
C LEU A 259 6.49 9.30 -1.35
N GLU A 260 7.19 10.18 -2.06
CA GLU A 260 7.87 9.86 -3.32
C GLU A 260 8.77 8.61 -3.22
N PRO A 261 9.58 8.41 -2.16
CA PRO A 261 10.46 7.24 -2.10
C PRO A 261 9.75 5.89 -1.99
N TYR A 262 8.45 5.88 -1.70
CA TYR A 262 7.69 4.65 -1.50
C TYR A 262 6.75 4.31 -2.66
N ILE A 263 6.64 5.21 -3.64
CA ILE A 263 5.76 5.07 -4.79
C ILE A 263 6.59 4.64 -6.00
N SER A 264 6.19 3.55 -6.63
CA SER A 264 6.87 2.99 -7.81
C SER A 264 5.91 2.19 -8.69
N ASP A 265 6.41 1.69 -9.83
CA ASP A 265 5.67 0.78 -10.71
C ASP A 265 5.31 -0.56 -10.05
N ASN A 266 5.87 -0.87 -8.86
CA ASN A 266 5.39 -2.02 -8.08
C ASN A 266 3.91 -1.88 -7.69
N LEU A 267 3.36 -0.67 -7.65
CA LEU A 267 1.94 -0.43 -7.35
C LEU A 267 1.04 -0.55 -8.58
N ASN A 268 1.61 -0.70 -9.78
CA ASN A 268 0.87 -0.74 -11.04
C ASN A 268 0.57 -2.18 -11.46
N GLU A 269 -0.68 -2.63 -11.42
CA GLU A 269 -1.08 -4.00 -11.78
C GLU A 269 -0.85 -4.36 -13.26
N ALA A 270 -0.61 -3.40 -14.16
CA ALA A 270 -0.21 -3.73 -15.53
C ALA A 270 1.29 -4.12 -15.60
N TYR A 271 2.12 -3.57 -14.71
CA TYR A 271 3.56 -3.83 -14.62
C TYR A 271 3.95 -4.83 -13.52
N ASN A 272 3.15 -4.93 -12.47
CA ASN A 272 3.27 -5.86 -11.35
C ASN A 272 2.00 -6.72 -11.24
N PRO A 273 1.80 -7.63 -12.19
CA PRO A 273 0.48 -8.17 -12.47
C PRO A 273 -0.02 -9.19 -11.45
N CYS A 274 -1.34 -9.23 -11.33
CA CYS A 274 -2.03 -10.18 -10.50
C CYS A 274 -1.96 -11.60 -11.07
N ARG A 275 -2.04 -12.59 -10.19
CA ARG A 275 -2.35 -13.98 -10.56
C ARG A 275 -3.85 -14.19 -10.44
N TYR A 276 -4.47 -14.60 -11.55
CA TYR A 276 -5.91 -14.93 -11.58
C TYR A 276 -6.12 -16.44 -11.55
N ALA A 277 -7.00 -16.91 -10.66
CA ALA A 277 -7.41 -18.32 -10.58
C ALA A 277 -8.44 -18.70 -11.65
N PHE A 278 -9.06 -17.72 -12.32
CA PHE A 278 -10.18 -17.90 -13.24
C PHE A 278 -9.98 -17.13 -14.54
N MET A 279 -10.63 -17.60 -15.62
CA MET A 279 -10.83 -16.90 -16.90
C MET A 279 -9.63 -16.13 -17.47
N ARG A 280 -8.39 -16.57 -17.21
CA ARG A 280 -7.14 -15.93 -17.66
C ARG A 280 -7.12 -15.64 -19.15
N ASP A 281 -7.58 -16.59 -19.97
CA ASP A 281 -7.63 -16.39 -21.42
C ASP A 281 -8.61 -15.31 -21.84
N GLN A 282 -9.72 -15.14 -21.12
CA GLN A 282 -10.65 -14.04 -21.36
C GLN A 282 -10.01 -12.70 -20.98
N ILE A 283 -9.37 -12.61 -19.83
CA ILE A 283 -8.67 -11.39 -19.38
C ILE A 283 -7.58 -11.02 -20.40
N ARG A 284 -6.75 -11.98 -20.82
CA ARG A 284 -5.74 -11.79 -21.86
C ARG A 284 -6.33 -11.35 -23.20
N ARG A 285 -7.47 -11.91 -23.61
CA ARG A 285 -8.19 -11.44 -24.82
C ARG A 285 -8.61 -9.97 -24.69
N GLN A 286 -9.04 -9.54 -23.51
CA GLN A 286 -9.38 -8.15 -23.28
C GLN A 286 -8.12 -7.27 -23.25
N ILE A 287 -7.02 -7.69 -22.60
CA ILE A 287 -5.73 -6.97 -22.63
C ILE A 287 -5.27 -6.75 -24.08
N LYS A 288 -5.37 -7.79 -24.94
CA LYS A 288 -5.00 -7.69 -26.37
C LYS A 288 -5.71 -6.57 -27.11
N LYS A 289 -6.96 -6.26 -26.76
CA LYS A 289 -7.72 -5.15 -27.37
C LYS A 289 -7.16 -3.76 -27.02
N ARG A 290 -6.37 -3.66 -25.95
CA ARG A 290 -5.77 -2.42 -25.42
C ARG A 290 -4.31 -2.25 -25.80
N CYS A 291 -3.70 -3.27 -26.42
CA CYS A 291 -2.28 -3.25 -26.75
C CYS A 291 -1.89 -2.10 -27.68
N THR A 292 -2.77 -1.70 -28.60
CA THR A 292 -2.52 -0.54 -29.47
C THR A 292 -2.25 0.73 -28.67
N ASP A 293 -3.00 0.97 -27.59
CA ASP A 293 -2.82 2.17 -26.76
C ASP A 293 -1.52 2.10 -25.98
N TRP A 294 -1.19 0.93 -25.42
CA TRP A 294 0.09 0.70 -24.75
C TRP A 294 1.29 0.89 -25.68
N ILE A 295 1.26 0.29 -26.87
CA ILE A 295 2.34 0.40 -27.86
C ILE A 295 2.50 1.84 -28.33
N LYS A 296 1.41 2.55 -28.62
CA LYS A 296 1.48 3.91 -29.19
C LYS A 296 1.72 5.00 -28.15
N ARG A 297 1.12 4.90 -26.96
CA ARG A 297 1.10 5.99 -25.96
C ARG A 297 2.10 5.80 -24.83
N LYS A 298 2.53 4.56 -24.58
CA LYS A 298 3.55 4.22 -23.58
C LYS A 298 4.81 3.63 -24.21
N GLU A 299 4.90 3.66 -25.54
CA GLU A 299 6.02 3.11 -26.32
C GLU A 299 6.37 1.67 -25.90
N LEU A 300 5.33 0.89 -25.56
CA LEU A 300 5.52 -0.42 -24.99
C LEU A 300 6.21 -1.35 -26.00
N THR A 301 7.32 -1.95 -25.57
CA THR A 301 8.01 -3.02 -26.31
C THR A 301 8.02 -4.31 -25.48
N LYS A 302 8.31 -5.44 -26.12
CA LYS A 302 8.47 -6.72 -25.41
C LYS A 302 9.59 -6.64 -24.37
N GLN A 303 10.68 -5.96 -24.69
CA GLN A 303 11.82 -5.75 -23.80
C GLN A 303 11.41 -4.93 -22.58
N THR A 304 10.65 -3.86 -22.78
CA THR A 304 10.12 -3.03 -21.68
C THR A 304 9.22 -3.84 -20.76
N VAL A 305 8.33 -4.69 -21.30
CA VAL A 305 7.49 -5.58 -20.49
C VAL A 305 8.32 -6.52 -19.62
N LEU A 306 9.29 -7.21 -20.22
CA LEU A 306 10.13 -8.17 -19.49
C LEU A 306 10.96 -7.47 -18.41
N ALA A 307 11.54 -6.30 -18.72
CA ALA A 307 12.27 -5.49 -17.75
C ALA A 307 11.38 -5.06 -16.59
N LYS A 308 10.14 -4.62 -16.86
CA LYS A 308 9.20 -4.22 -15.81
C LYS A 308 8.79 -5.40 -14.93
N LEU A 309 8.54 -6.58 -15.50
CA LEU A 309 8.23 -7.79 -14.72
C LEU A 309 9.40 -8.22 -13.83
N GLU A 310 10.63 -8.10 -14.31
CA GLU A 310 11.83 -8.38 -13.50
C GLU A 310 11.99 -7.34 -12.37
N GLU A 311 11.90 -6.06 -12.71
CA GLU A 311 11.97 -4.93 -11.78
C GLU A 311 10.94 -5.09 -10.66
N THR A 312 9.67 -5.32 -11.01
CA THR A 312 8.56 -5.34 -10.04
C THR A 312 8.43 -6.66 -9.27
N SER A 313 9.18 -7.71 -9.65
CA SER A 313 9.27 -8.97 -8.90
C SER A 313 9.87 -8.79 -7.49
N ARG A 314 10.55 -7.66 -7.28
CA ARG A 314 11.11 -7.22 -5.99
C ARG A 314 10.71 -5.78 -5.74
N TRP A 315 10.61 -5.40 -4.47
CA TRP A 315 10.35 -4.02 -4.08
C TRP A 315 11.70 -3.40 -3.77
N HIS A 316 12.24 -2.63 -4.73
CA HIS A 316 13.60 -2.07 -4.66
C HIS A 316 14.67 -3.11 -4.23
N GLY A 317 14.65 -4.30 -4.83
CA GLY A 317 15.57 -5.40 -4.54
C GLY A 317 15.13 -6.35 -3.41
N GLU A 318 14.16 -5.95 -2.59
CA GLU A 318 13.69 -6.73 -1.45
C GLU A 318 12.53 -7.68 -1.80
N LYS A 319 12.47 -8.81 -1.10
CA LYS A 319 11.35 -9.76 -1.23
C LYS A 319 10.17 -9.24 -0.42
N TYR A 320 9.07 -8.92 -1.10
CA TYR A 320 7.83 -8.44 -0.47
C TYR A 320 6.69 -9.46 -0.52
N GLY A 321 6.92 -10.64 -1.11
CA GLY A 321 5.93 -11.70 -1.22
C GLY A 321 5.49 -12.01 -2.66
N HIS A 322 6.01 -11.29 -3.65
CA HIS A 322 5.71 -11.48 -5.07
C HIS A 322 5.63 -12.96 -5.48
N TRP A 323 4.55 -13.33 -6.17
CA TRP A 323 4.37 -14.66 -6.71
C TRP A 323 3.54 -14.63 -8.00
N LEU A 324 4.18 -15.03 -9.09
CA LEU A 324 3.56 -15.10 -10.41
C LEU A 324 4.11 -16.29 -11.20
N PRO A 325 3.51 -17.49 -11.05
CA PRO A 325 3.85 -18.64 -11.88
C PRO A 325 3.61 -18.35 -13.37
N ALA A 326 4.55 -18.74 -14.24
CA ALA A 326 4.51 -18.43 -15.67
C ALA A 326 3.23 -18.95 -16.37
N ASP A 327 2.71 -20.10 -15.96
CA ASP A 327 1.46 -20.68 -16.46
C ASP A 327 0.23 -19.83 -16.10
N ASN A 328 0.31 -19.08 -15.00
CA ASN A 328 -0.79 -18.26 -14.46
C ASN A 328 -0.65 -16.77 -14.75
N ALA A 329 0.46 -16.35 -15.36
CA ALA A 329 0.76 -14.95 -15.59
C ALA A 329 -0.22 -14.31 -16.59
N VAL A 330 -0.84 -13.20 -16.20
CA VAL A 330 -1.67 -12.36 -17.08
C VAL A 330 -0.98 -11.01 -17.17
N THR A 331 -0.22 -10.80 -18.24
CA THR A 331 0.70 -9.66 -18.35
C THR A 331 0.53 -8.92 -19.67
N LEU A 332 1.19 -7.77 -19.79
CA LEU A 332 1.30 -7.03 -21.05
C LEU A 332 2.09 -7.79 -22.15
N ASP A 333 2.75 -8.91 -21.85
CA ASP A 333 3.41 -9.74 -22.88
C ASP A 333 2.37 -10.35 -23.85
N ALA A 334 1.09 -10.39 -23.45
CA ALA A 334 -0.03 -10.72 -24.33
C ALA A 334 -0.08 -9.84 -25.59
N CYS A 335 0.48 -8.63 -25.55
CA CYS A 335 0.61 -7.73 -26.71
C CYS A 335 1.62 -8.21 -27.76
N PHE A 336 2.54 -9.11 -27.39
CA PHE A 336 3.64 -9.58 -28.23
C PHE A 336 3.59 -11.09 -28.47
N GLY A 337 2.40 -11.68 -28.39
CA GLY A 337 2.18 -13.12 -28.58
C GLY A 337 2.45 -13.96 -27.34
N GLY A 338 2.74 -13.34 -26.19
CA GLY A 338 2.81 -13.97 -24.89
C GLY A 338 1.51 -14.69 -24.53
N LYS A 339 1.67 -15.78 -23.76
CA LYS A 339 0.54 -16.58 -23.29
C LYS A 339 -0.04 -16.06 -22.01
#